data_AF-A0ABD5PPH7-F1
#
_entry.id   AF-A0ABD5PPH7-F1
#
_cell.length_a   1.000
_cell.length_b   1.000
_cell.length_c   1.000
_cell.angle_alpha   90.00
_cell.angle_beta   90.00
_cell.angle_gamma   90.00
#
_symmetry.space_group_name_H-M   'P 1'
#
loop_
_entity.id
_entity.type
_entity.pdbx_description
1 polymer ?
#
loop_
_entity_poly.entity_id
_entity_poly.type
_entity_poly.pdbx_seq_one_letter_code
_entity_poly.pdbx_strand_id
1 'polypeptide(L)'
;MNRTGPWFGAFLLALVTAFLAAFGLTALADPIVLVLCSGLFVGAVLSIASGLASEVPIGPVAVPWHVLLGAAHVTVASAVAVLGLWTAATAGATSSQFLAVAMTVGGASLAWLGLQTARDDRHLEPDRTPSLQRLVGVVLLTVASIGIGVVVAALV
;
A
#
# COMPACT_ATOMS: atom_id res chain seq x y z
N MET A 1 -10.83 4.39 -19.75
CA MET A 1 -10.43 4.70 -18.36
C MET A 1 -9.05 4.09 -18.13
N ASN A 2 -8.00 4.88 -17.95
CA ASN A 2 -6.72 4.34 -17.49
C ASN A 2 -6.82 4.12 -15.98
N ARG A 3 -7.15 2.88 -15.59
CA ARG A 3 -7.23 2.53 -14.17
C ARG A 3 -5.82 2.32 -13.63
N THR A 4 -5.47 3.03 -12.56
CA THR A 4 -4.15 2.97 -11.92
C THR A 4 -3.96 1.74 -11.03
N GLY A 5 -5.05 1.03 -10.68
CA GLY A 5 -5.02 -0.17 -9.85
C GLY A 5 -3.98 -1.23 -10.26
N PRO A 6 -3.93 -1.65 -11.54
CA PRO A 6 -2.94 -2.64 -11.99
C PRO A 6 -1.49 -2.21 -11.77
N TRP A 7 -1.19 -0.91 -11.91
CA TRP A 7 0.16 -0.39 -11.67
C TRP A 7 0.52 -0.42 -10.19
N PHE A 8 -0.42 -0.05 -9.31
CA PHE A 8 -0.21 -0.16 -7.86
C PHE A 8 -0.02 -1.62 -7.45
N GLY A 9 -0.85 -2.53 -7.94
CA GLY A 9 -0.69 -3.96 -7.65
C GLY A 9 0.61 -4.55 -8.22
N ALA A 10 1.02 -4.18 -9.44
CA ALA A 10 2.30 -4.59 -9.99
C ALA A 10 3.48 -4.10 -9.14
N PHE A 11 3.42 -2.86 -8.65
CA PHE A 11 4.41 -2.32 -7.73
C PHE A 11 4.47 -3.12 -6.42
N LEU A 12 3.34 -3.44 -5.81
CA LEU A 12 3.29 -4.26 -4.59
C LEU A 12 3.87 -5.65 -4.81
N LEU A 13 3.54 -6.32 -5.92
CA LEU A 13 4.13 -7.62 -6.27
C LEU A 13 5.64 -7.51 -6.46
N ALA A 14 6.12 -6.50 -7.17
CA ALA A 14 7.55 -6.26 -7.35
C ALA A 14 8.27 -6.10 -6.02
N LEU A 15 7.64 -5.42 -5.05
CA LEU A 15 8.18 -5.20 -3.71
C LEU A 15 8.29 -6.52 -2.92
N VAL A 16 7.24 -7.35 -2.96
CA VAL A 16 7.24 -8.69 -2.34
C VAL A 16 8.28 -9.60 -3.01
N THR A 17 8.34 -9.62 -4.35
CA THR A 17 9.30 -10.43 -5.09
C THR A 17 10.74 -9.99 -4.83
N ALA A 18 11.02 -8.68 -4.80
CA ALA A 18 12.35 -8.15 -4.48
C ALA A 18 12.77 -8.53 -3.06
N PHE A 19 11.86 -8.43 -2.09
CA PHE A 19 12.11 -8.86 -0.71
C PHE A 19 12.44 -10.36 -0.66
N LEU A 20 11.63 -11.23 -1.25
CA LEU A 20 11.87 -12.67 -1.26
C LEU A 20 13.12 -13.07 -2.04
N ALA A 21 13.50 -12.33 -3.08
CA ALA A 21 14.75 -12.53 -3.78
C ALA A 21 15.98 -12.17 -2.92
N ALA A 22 15.87 -11.13 -2.10
CA ALA A 22 16.96 -10.69 -1.22
C ALA A 22 17.12 -11.56 0.04
N PHE A 23 16.01 -11.98 0.67
CA PHE A 23 16.02 -12.66 1.97
C PHE A 23 15.67 -14.16 1.88
N GLY A 24 15.24 -14.64 0.71
CA GLY A 24 14.81 -16.03 0.49
C GLY A 24 13.43 -16.35 1.08
N LEU A 25 12.90 -17.52 0.71
CA LEU A 25 11.60 -18.00 1.21
C LEU A 25 11.64 -18.34 2.71
N THR A 26 12.81 -18.59 3.28
CA THR A 26 12.99 -18.85 4.72
C THR A 26 12.60 -17.65 5.58
N ALA A 27 12.63 -16.43 5.03
CA ALA A 27 12.16 -15.23 5.73
C ALA A 27 10.67 -15.31 6.11
N LEU A 28 9.87 -16.10 5.38
CA LEU A 28 8.46 -16.34 5.69
C LEU A 28 8.22 -17.21 6.94
N ALA A 29 9.28 -17.76 7.54
CA ALA A 29 9.18 -18.43 8.84
C ALA A 29 8.92 -17.44 9.98
N ASP A 30 9.27 -16.16 9.79
CA ASP A 30 8.88 -15.10 10.71
C ASP A 30 7.40 -14.75 10.49
N PRO A 31 6.52 -14.89 11.51
CA PRO A 31 5.09 -14.63 11.39
C PRO A 31 4.77 -13.21 10.93
N ILE A 32 5.56 -12.21 11.32
CA ILE A 32 5.32 -10.81 10.96
C ILE A 32 5.67 -10.56 9.50
N VAL A 33 6.76 -11.14 9.02
CA VAL A 33 7.14 -11.09 7.61
C VAL A 33 6.08 -11.78 6.75
N LEU A 34 5.55 -12.92 7.21
CA LEU A 34 4.47 -13.64 6.54
C LEU A 34 3.19 -12.79 6.45
N VAL A 35 2.77 -12.15 7.55
CA VAL A 35 1.60 -11.25 7.58
C VAL A 35 1.80 -10.07 6.63
N LEU A 36 2.98 -9.44 6.64
CA LEU A 36 3.28 -8.33 5.74
C LEU A 36 3.21 -8.77 4.28
N CYS A 37 3.94 -9.83 3.90
CA CYS A 37 4.01 -10.30 2.53
C CYS A 37 2.65 -10.76 2.00
N SER A 38 1.87 -11.47 2.82
CA SER A 38 0.52 -11.90 2.46
C SER A 38 -0.43 -10.72 2.30
N GLY A 39 -0.39 -9.73 3.19
CA GLY A 39 -1.18 -8.50 3.08
C GLY A 39 -0.85 -7.70 1.81
N LEU A 40 0.43 -7.53 1.49
CA LEU A 40 0.87 -6.87 0.25
C LEU A 40 0.44 -7.66 -0.99
N PHE A 41 0.57 -8.99 -0.97
CA PHE A 41 0.16 -9.86 -2.08
C PHE A 41 -1.35 -9.81 -2.32
N VAL A 42 -2.16 -9.95 -1.26
CA VAL A 42 -3.63 -9.86 -1.36
C VAL A 42 -4.04 -8.46 -1.84
N GLY A 43 -3.44 -7.42 -1.29
CA GLY A 43 -3.65 -6.04 -1.75
C GLY A 43 -3.31 -5.87 -3.24
N ALA A 44 -2.22 -6.48 -3.70
CA ALA A 44 -1.82 -6.42 -5.09
C ALA A 44 -2.83 -7.10 -6.02
N VAL A 45 -3.30 -8.30 -5.67
CA VAL A 45 -4.30 -9.05 -6.44
C VAL A 45 -5.60 -8.25 -6.52
N LEU A 46 -6.09 -7.71 -5.40
CA LEU A 46 -7.29 -6.88 -5.38
C LEU A 46 -7.14 -5.61 -6.23
N SER A 47 -5.98 -4.97 -6.16
CA SER A 47 -5.71 -3.77 -6.94
C SER A 47 -5.64 -4.05 -8.44
N ILE A 48 -5.01 -5.15 -8.85
CA ILE A 48 -5.01 -5.60 -10.24
C ILE A 48 -6.43 -5.92 -10.70
N ALA A 49 -7.19 -6.69 -9.92
CA ALA A 49 -8.57 -7.06 -10.23
C ALA A 49 -9.47 -5.84 -10.44
N SER A 50 -9.31 -4.79 -9.62
CA SER A 50 -10.04 -3.52 -9.77
C SER A 50 -9.80 -2.84 -11.13
N GLY A 51 -8.66 -3.08 -11.76
CA GLY A 51 -8.32 -2.51 -13.06
C GLY A 51 -8.88 -3.26 -14.27
N LEU A 52 -9.26 -4.54 -14.10
CA LEU A 52 -9.58 -5.43 -15.22
C LEU A 52 -11.04 -5.31 -15.69
N ALA A 53 -11.99 -5.06 -14.78
CA ALA A 53 -13.42 -5.01 -15.10
C ALA A 53 -14.14 -3.96 -14.25
N SER A 54 -15.22 -3.35 -14.76
CA SER A 54 -16.06 -2.41 -14.00
C SER A 54 -16.66 -3.05 -12.74
N GLU A 55 -17.00 -4.33 -12.84
CA GLU A 55 -17.48 -5.14 -11.74
C GLU A 55 -16.84 -6.52 -11.84
N VAL A 56 -16.53 -7.11 -10.69
CA VAL A 56 -15.99 -8.47 -10.61
C VAL A 56 -17.03 -9.35 -9.95
N PRO A 57 -17.49 -10.43 -10.60
CA PRO A 57 -18.41 -11.37 -9.98
C PRO A 57 -17.67 -12.20 -8.93
N ILE A 58 -18.13 -12.11 -7.67
CA ILE A 58 -17.67 -12.92 -6.55
C ILE A 58 -18.86 -13.75 -6.07
N GLY A 59 -19.00 -14.96 -6.65
CA GLY A 59 -20.17 -15.80 -6.44
C GLY A 59 -21.45 -15.14 -6.94
N PRO A 60 -22.50 -14.97 -6.11
CA PRO A 60 -23.75 -14.34 -6.53
C PRO A 60 -23.72 -12.80 -6.52
N VAL A 61 -22.62 -12.18 -6.05
CA VAL A 61 -22.52 -10.72 -5.88
C VAL A 61 -21.55 -10.14 -6.90
N ALA A 62 -21.98 -9.10 -7.62
CA ALA A 62 -21.09 -8.28 -8.44
C ALA A 62 -20.48 -7.18 -7.56
N VAL A 63 -19.14 -7.17 -7.44
CA VAL A 63 -18.43 -6.18 -6.63
C VAL A 63 -17.87 -5.08 -7.54
N PRO A 64 -18.23 -3.80 -7.32
CA PRO A 64 -17.69 -2.69 -8.10
C PRO A 64 -16.17 -2.54 -7.96
N TRP A 65 -15.52 -2.09 -9.03
CA TRP A 65 -14.07 -1.89 -9.07
C TRP A 65 -13.54 -0.98 -7.95
N HIS A 66 -14.26 0.09 -7.59
CA HIS A 66 -13.83 1.04 -6.57
C HIS A 66 -13.83 0.41 -5.16
N VAL A 67 -14.75 -0.54 -4.91
CA VAL A 67 -14.78 -1.32 -3.66
C VAL A 67 -13.55 -2.23 -3.57
N LEU A 68 -13.18 -2.90 -4.67
CA LEU A 68 -11.98 -3.74 -4.70
C LEU A 68 -10.70 -2.93 -4.50
N LEU A 69 -10.60 -1.76 -5.14
CA LEU A 69 -9.45 -0.88 -4.97
C LEU A 69 -9.38 -0.32 -3.54
N GLY A 70 -10.52 0.07 -2.97
CA GLY A 70 -10.60 0.49 -1.57
C GLY A 70 -10.19 -0.62 -0.60
N ALA A 71 -10.68 -1.84 -0.83
CA ALA A 71 -10.29 -3.02 -0.06
C ALA A 71 -8.77 -3.29 -0.17
N ALA A 72 -8.19 -3.19 -1.37
CA ALA A 72 -6.75 -3.32 -1.57
C ALA A 72 -5.94 -2.36 -0.68
N HIS A 73 -6.32 -1.08 -0.66
CA HIS A 73 -5.67 -0.07 0.18
C HIS A 73 -5.82 -0.39 1.67
N VAL A 74 -7.01 -0.79 2.12
CA VAL A 74 -7.26 -1.15 3.52
C VAL A 74 -6.46 -2.39 3.94
N THR A 75 -6.35 -3.40 3.08
CA THR A 75 -5.54 -4.60 3.35
C THR A 75 -4.06 -4.23 3.51
N VAL A 76 -3.50 -3.44 2.59
CA VAL A 76 -2.10 -2.98 2.67
C VAL A 76 -1.89 -2.13 3.91
N ALA A 77 -2.80 -1.20 4.19
CA ALA A 77 -2.76 -0.36 5.38
C ALA A 77 -2.73 -1.18 6.67
N SER A 78 -3.55 -2.22 6.75
CA SER A 78 -3.63 -3.10 7.90
C SER A 78 -2.32 -3.87 8.11
N ALA A 79 -1.74 -4.41 7.04
CA ALA A 79 -0.45 -5.11 7.10
C ALA A 79 0.69 -4.19 7.58
N VAL A 80 0.73 -2.96 7.06
CA VAL A 80 1.73 -1.95 7.45
C VAL A 80 1.53 -1.48 8.89
N ALA A 81 0.27 -1.30 9.32
CA ALA A 81 -0.04 -0.91 10.70
C ALA A 81 0.34 -2.00 11.71
N VAL A 82 0.06 -3.28 11.40
CA VAL A 82 0.49 -4.42 12.24
C VAL A 82 2.01 -4.45 12.38
N LEU A 83 2.75 -4.25 11.28
CA LEU A 83 4.20 -4.18 11.33
C LEU A 83 4.71 -2.97 12.14
N GLY A 84 4.08 -1.81 12.01
CA GLY A 84 4.39 -0.62 12.81
C GLY A 84 4.19 -0.88 14.31
N LEU A 85 3.05 -1.45 14.70
CA LEU A 85 2.74 -1.81 16.09
C LEU A 85 3.71 -2.86 16.64
N TRP A 86 4.02 -3.89 15.84
CA TRP A 86 5.01 -4.90 16.21
C TRP A 86 6.39 -4.29 16.45
N THR A 87 6.82 -3.39 15.56
CA THR A 87 8.10 -2.67 15.67
C THR A 87 8.13 -1.82 16.93
N ALA A 88 7.06 -1.09 17.25
CA ALA A 88 6.96 -0.33 18.50
C ALA A 88 7.03 -1.21 19.75
N ALA A 89 6.44 -2.40 19.71
CA ALA A 89 6.37 -3.31 20.84
C ALA A 89 7.67 -4.07 21.10
N THR A 90 8.45 -4.35 20.05
CA THR A 90 9.60 -5.26 20.13
C THR A 90 10.95 -4.57 20.02
N ALA A 91 11.00 -3.38 19.45
CA ALA A 91 12.25 -2.69 19.21
C ALA A 91 12.52 -1.63 20.30
N GLY A 92 13.66 -1.77 20.99
CA GLY A 92 14.06 -0.90 22.10
C GLY A 92 14.75 0.40 21.69
N ALA A 93 15.04 0.60 20.41
CA ALA A 93 15.77 1.78 19.91
C ALA A 93 14.81 2.94 19.58
N THR A 94 15.28 4.17 19.75
CA THR A 94 14.50 5.38 19.41
C THR A 94 14.20 5.46 17.90
N SER A 95 15.13 5.03 17.04
CA SER A 95 14.94 4.97 15.59
C SER A 95 13.77 4.06 15.18
N SER A 96 13.60 2.91 15.84
CA SER A 96 12.47 2.01 15.60
C SER A 96 11.12 2.57 16.03
N GLN A 97 11.08 3.47 17.02
CA GLN A 97 9.85 4.14 17.43
C GLN A 97 9.38 5.16 16.37
N PHE A 98 10.31 5.92 15.76
CA PHE A 98 9.96 6.81 14.66
C PHE A 98 9.43 6.05 13.44
N LEU A 99 10.06 4.92 13.11
CA LEU A 99 9.57 4.04 12.04
C LEU A 99 8.15 3.54 12.34
N ALA A 100 7.90 3.08 13.57
CA ALA A 100 6.58 2.62 13.97
C ALA A 100 5.51 3.70 13.84
N VAL A 101 5.81 4.95 14.26
CA VAL A 101 4.90 6.10 14.10
C VAL A 101 4.64 6.37 12.63
N ALA A 102 5.69 6.44 11.80
CA ALA A 102 5.55 6.70 10.37
C ALA A 102 4.70 5.62 9.67
N MET A 103 4.92 4.35 9.99
CA MET A 103 4.13 3.23 9.44
C MET A 103 2.68 3.28 9.91
N THR A 104 2.43 3.64 11.16
CA THR A 104 1.06 3.74 11.70
C THR A 104 0.30 4.91 11.05
N VAL A 105 0.92 6.09 10.94
CA VAL A 105 0.31 7.27 10.31
C VAL A 105 0.11 7.03 8.81
N GLY A 106 1.12 6.48 8.12
CA GLY A 106 1.01 6.12 6.70
C GLY A 106 -0.06 5.07 6.45
N GLY A 107 -0.12 4.03 7.30
CA GLY A 107 -1.17 3.02 7.27
C GLY A 107 -2.56 3.61 7.50
N ALA A 108 -2.75 4.44 8.53
CA ALA A 108 -4.04 5.10 8.79
C ALA A 108 -4.48 5.99 7.62
N SER A 109 -3.55 6.75 7.02
CA SER A 109 -3.82 7.58 5.85
C SER A 109 -4.25 6.73 4.64
N LEU A 110 -3.58 5.60 4.41
CA LEU A 110 -3.93 4.67 3.33
C LEU A 110 -5.27 3.98 3.59
N ALA A 111 -5.58 3.61 4.83
CA ALA A 111 -6.87 3.04 5.21
C ALA A 111 -8.01 4.05 5.00
N TRP A 112 -7.79 5.32 5.36
CA TRP A 112 -8.74 6.40 5.12
C TRP A 112 -8.99 6.61 3.63
N LEU A 113 -7.93 6.65 2.82
CA LEU A 113 -8.03 6.73 1.36
C LEU A 113 -8.81 5.54 0.79
N GLY A 114 -8.50 4.33 1.26
CA GLY A 114 -9.20 3.11 0.86
C GLY A 114 -10.69 3.14 1.19
N LEU A 115 -11.04 3.59 2.40
CA LEU A 115 -12.42 3.71 2.83
C LEU A 115 -13.20 4.75 2.01
N GLN A 116 -12.58 5.90 1.72
CA GLN A 116 -13.19 6.88 0.83
C GLN A 116 -13.36 6.33 -0.58
N THR A 117 -12.36 5.62 -1.09
CA THR A 117 -12.42 4.98 -2.42
C THR A 117 -13.57 3.99 -2.50
N ALA A 118 -13.79 3.20 -1.44
CA ALA A 118 -14.87 2.22 -1.40
C ALA A 118 -16.27 2.84 -1.23
N ARG A 119 -16.36 4.05 -0.65
CA ARG A 119 -17.64 4.72 -0.35
C ARG A 119 -18.10 5.69 -1.43
N ASP A 120 -17.18 6.35 -2.12
CA ASP A 120 -17.51 7.51 -2.95
C ASP A 120 -16.88 7.41 -4.34
N ASP A 121 -17.65 6.89 -5.29
CA ASP A 121 -17.25 6.80 -6.71
C ASP A 121 -17.32 8.18 -7.41
N ARG A 122 -18.13 9.12 -6.89
CA ARG A 122 -18.45 10.38 -7.61
C ARG A 122 -17.28 11.36 -7.68
N HIS A 123 -16.34 11.28 -6.74
CA HIS A 123 -15.16 12.15 -6.69
C HIS A 123 -13.90 11.47 -7.23
N LEU A 124 -14.00 10.19 -7.64
CA LEU A 124 -12.89 9.40 -8.15
C LEU A 124 -12.73 9.48 -9.66
N GLU A 125 -13.62 10.16 -10.38
CA GLU A 125 -13.39 10.47 -11.80
C GLU A 125 -12.18 11.40 -11.89
N PRO A 126 -10.99 10.88 -12.24
CA PRO A 126 -9.87 11.76 -12.48
C PRO A 126 -10.20 12.48 -13.79
N ASP A 127 -9.91 13.77 -13.88
CA ASP A 127 -9.77 14.41 -15.18
C ASP A 127 -9.00 13.46 -16.10
N ARG A 128 -9.55 13.16 -17.28
CA ARG A 128 -9.04 12.11 -18.20
C ARG A 128 -7.55 12.26 -18.55
N THR A 129 -6.95 13.39 -18.22
CA THR A 129 -5.53 13.69 -18.26
C THR A 129 -5.07 14.28 -16.91
N PRO A 130 -4.34 13.53 -16.06
CA PRO A 130 -3.65 14.15 -14.94
C PRO A 130 -2.70 15.21 -15.50
N SER A 131 -2.75 16.45 -14.97
CA SER A 131 -1.80 17.47 -15.39
C SER A 131 -0.39 16.99 -15.10
N LEU A 132 0.54 17.16 -16.04
CA LEU A 132 1.94 16.77 -15.88
C LEU A 132 2.54 17.37 -14.60
N GLN A 133 2.09 18.57 -14.23
CA GLN A 133 2.45 19.26 -12.99
C GLN A 133 2.02 18.49 -11.73
N ARG A 134 0.80 17.91 -11.70
CA ARG A 134 0.36 17.07 -10.56
C ARG A 134 1.21 15.82 -10.45
N LEU A 135 1.49 15.14 -11.57
CA LEU A 135 2.33 13.94 -11.57
C LEU A 135 3.74 14.25 -11.05
N VAL A 136 4.38 15.29 -11.59
CA VAL A 136 5.71 15.74 -11.15
C VAL A 136 5.70 16.14 -9.68
N GLY A 137 4.66 16.86 -9.22
CA GLY A 137 4.52 17.24 -7.81
C GLY A 137 4.44 16.03 -6.87
N VAL A 138 3.66 15.01 -7.22
CA VAL A 138 3.56 13.76 -6.45
C VAL A 138 4.90 13.02 -6.45
N VAL A 139 5.54 12.87 -7.61
CA VAL A 139 6.84 12.18 -7.71
C VAL A 139 7.90 12.89 -6.88
N LEU A 140 8.01 14.22 -6.97
CA LEU A 140 8.96 15.00 -6.18
C LEU A 140 8.67 14.88 -4.68
N LEU A 141 7.41 14.93 -4.26
CA LEU A 141 7.02 14.77 -2.86
C LEU A 141 7.39 13.37 -2.35
N THR A 142 7.17 12.32 -3.16
CA THR A 142 7.56 10.95 -2.82
C THR A 142 9.07 10.82 -2.69
N VAL A 143 9.85 11.32 -3.65
CA VAL A 143 11.32 11.27 -3.62
C VAL A 143 11.86 12.06 -2.43
N ALA A 144 11.32 13.25 -2.16
CA ALA A 144 11.70 14.07 -1.01
C ALA A 144 11.37 13.36 0.32
N SER A 145 10.18 12.76 0.44
CA SER A 145 9.78 12.00 1.62
C SER A 145 10.69 10.80 1.88
N ILE A 146 11.04 10.05 0.82
CA ILE A 146 12.00 8.94 0.90
C ILE A 146 13.38 9.46 1.33
N GLY A 147 13.86 10.53 0.69
CA GLY A 147 15.16 11.13 1.00
C GLY A 147 15.24 11.61 2.45
N ILE A 148 14.21 12.29 2.96
CA ILE A 148 14.13 12.71 4.36
C ILE A 148 14.15 11.48 5.28
N GLY A 149 13.38 10.43 4.96
CA GLY A 149 13.39 9.18 5.73
C GLY A 149 14.78 8.54 5.82
N VAL A 150 15.50 8.48 4.69
CA VAL A 150 16.87 7.94 4.64
C VAL A 150 17.84 8.80 5.46
N VAL A 151 17.76 10.13 5.35
CA VAL A 151 18.62 11.05 6.11
C VAL A 151 18.37 10.92 7.61
N VAL A 152 17.10 10.90 8.03
CA VAL A 152 16.75 10.70 9.44
C VAL A 152 17.27 9.36 9.95
N ALA A 153 17.12 8.28 9.20
CA ALA A 153 17.62 6.96 9.58
C ALA A 153 19.17 6.90 9.67
N ALA A 154 19.89 7.71 8.90
CA ALA A 154 21.35 7.77 8.95
C ALA A 154 21.91 8.60 10.12
N LEU A 155 21.08 9.45 10.74
CA LEU A 155 21.47 10.37 11.80
C LEU A 155 21.13 9.89 13.21
N VAL A 156 20.39 8.78 13.36
CA VAL A 156 19.97 8.17 14.63
C VAL A 156 20.62 6.81 14.79
#